data_AF-A0A6A3JSR9-F1
#
_entry.id   AF-A0A6A3JSR9-F1
#
_cell.length_a   1.000
_cell.length_b   1.000
_cell.length_c   1.000
_cell.angle_alpha   90.00
_cell.angle_beta   90.00
_cell.angle_gamma   90.00
#
_symmetry.space_group_name_H-M   'P 1'
#
loop_
_entity.id
_entity.type
_entity.pdbx_description
1 polymer ?
#
loop_
_entity_poly.entity_id
_entity_poly.type
_entity_poly.pdbx_seq_one_letter_code
_entity_poly.pdbx_strand_id
1 'polypeptide(L)'
;MSRGAFGVVHKGTYDGKPVAVKIMRDPSAFIKEAKLAATMSHPNIVQFIGVVSNSGEGFCSVMELMDGDDLRGLMDNYQENHHPPGFDFTKIKIAFHVTRALSYLHSREVPVIHRDLNAERSAGRKVDGLRCL
;
A
#
# COMPACT_ATOMS: atom_id res chain seq x y z
N MET A 1 -3.77 10.54 10.42
CA MET A 1 -2.95 9.40 10.90
C MET A 1 -3.79 8.15 10.69
N SER A 2 -3.23 7.09 10.10
CA SER A 2 -3.85 5.75 10.15
C SER A 2 -3.05 4.88 11.12
N ARG A 3 -3.75 4.04 11.88
CA ARG A 3 -3.15 2.97 12.70
C ARG A 3 -3.60 1.65 12.09
N GLY A 4 -2.68 0.90 11.51
CA GLY A 4 -2.91 -0.49 11.10
C GLY A 4 -2.15 -1.45 12.00
N ALA A 5 -2.35 -2.76 11.82
CA ALA A 5 -1.62 -3.79 12.55
C ALA A 5 -0.07 -3.79 12.31
N PHE A 6 0.42 -2.95 11.39
CA PHE A 6 1.83 -2.87 10.95
C PHE A 6 2.53 -1.57 11.33
N GLY A 7 1.92 -0.75 12.20
CA GLY A 7 2.49 0.51 12.69
C GLY A 7 1.68 1.75 12.31
N VAL A 8 2.34 2.90 12.42
CA VAL A 8 1.75 4.22 12.14
C VAL A 8 2.31 4.74 10.82
N VAL A 9 1.43 5.29 9.96
CA VAL A 9 1.84 5.97 8.72
C VAL A 9 1.63 7.48 8.84
N HIS A 10 2.70 8.20 8.51
CA HIS A 10 2.77 9.66 8.45
C HIS A 10 2.87 10.11 6.99
N LYS A 11 2.30 11.29 6.67
CA LYS A 11 2.58 11.99 5.42
C LYS A 11 3.85 12.81 5.63
N GLY A 12 4.78 12.73 4.69
CA GLY A 12 5.99 13.54 4.65
C GLY A 12 6.24 14.11 3.26
N THR A 13 7.42 14.71 3.08
CA THR A 13 7.91 15.23 1.79
C THR A 13 9.34 14.77 1.59
N TYR A 14 9.68 14.30 0.39
CA TYR A 14 11.03 13.92 -0.03
C TYR A 14 11.26 14.40 -1.46
N ASP A 15 12.38 15.08 -1.73
CA ASP A 15 12.67 15.65 -3.07
C ASP A 15 11.51 16.51 -3.62
N GLY A 16 10.90 17.34 -2.76
CA GLY A 16 9.72 18.15 -3.08
C GLY A 16 8.40 17.36 -3.31
N LYS A 17 8.43 16.02 -3.31
CA LYS A 17 7.27 15.15 -3.59
C LYS A 17 6.64 14.63 -2.29
N PRO A 18 5.32 14.45 -2.23
CA PRO A 18 4.65 13.86 -1.08
C PRO A 18 4.98 12.37 -0.95
N VAL A 19 5.25 11.91 0.28
CA VAL A 19 5.59 10.51 0.58
C VAL A 19 4.82 9.96 1.78
N ALA A 20 4.65 8.65 1.80
CA ALA A 20 4.17 7.90 2.96
C ALA A 20 5.38 7.39 3.77
N VAL A 21 5.38 7.62 5.09
CA VAL A 21 6.43 7.15 6.01
C VAL A 21 5.80 6.18 7.00
N LYS A 22 6.12 4.89 6.88
CA LYS A 22 5.63 3.81 7.76
C LYS A 22 6.67 3.50 8.83
N ILE A 23 6.30 3.67 10.11
CA ILE A 23 7.18 3.44 11.26
C ILE A 23 6.99 2.01 11.78
N MET A 24 8.08 1.25 11.87
CA MET A 24 8.14 -0.12 12.39
C MET A 24 9.09 -0.23 13.58
N ARG A 25 8.64 -0.94 14.63
CA ARG A 25 9.39 -1.12 15.90
C ARG A 25 10.20 -2.41 15.96
N ASP A 26 9.82 -3.45 15.22
CA ASP A 26 10.59 -4.70 15.10
C ASP A 26 11.62 -4.58 13.97
N PRO A 27 12.94 -4.56 14.27
CA PRO A 27 13.98 -4.44 13.26
C PRO A 27 14.02 -5.64 12.31
N SER A 28 13.68 -6.83 12.80
CA SER A 28 13.75 -8.09 12.05
C SER A 28 12.62 -8.19 11.02
N ALA A 29 11.40 -7.78 11.40
CA ALA A 29 10.27 -7.65 10.48
C ALA A 29 10.53 -6.52 9.47
N PHE A 30 11.02 -5.37 9.94
CA PHE A 30 11.38 -4.24 9.07
C PHE A 30 12.38 -4.62 7.99
N ILE A 31 13.52 -5.26 8.34
CA ILE A 31 14.55 -5.64 7.37
C ILE A 31 13.99 -6.62 6.32
N LYS A 32 13.10 -7.54 6.72
CA LYS A 32 12.43 -8.47 5.78
C LYS A 32 11.48 -7.74 4.84
N GLU A 33 10.63 -6.87 5.38
CA GLU A 33 9.65 -6.10 4.61
C GLU A 33 10.34 -5.13 3.64
N ALA A 34 11.29 -4.33 4.12
CA ALA A 34 12.02 -3.35 3.32
C ALA A 34 12.85 -4.02 2.21
N LYS A 35 13.53 -5.15 2.48
CA LYS A 35 14.23 -5.91 1.43
C LYS A 35 13.28 -6.45 0.38
N LEU A 36 12.10 -6.93 0.78
CA LEU A 36 11.11 -7.44 -0.18
C LEU A 36 10.56 -6.30 -1.04
N ALA A 37 10.12 -5.20 -0.42
CA ALA A 37 9.59 -4.01 -1.10
C ALA A 37 10.60 -3.37 -2.05
N ALA A 38 11.87 -3.26 -1.66
CA ALA A 38 12.95 -2.72 -2.51
C ALA A 38 13.22 -3.52 -3.80
N THR A 39 12.72 -4.76 -3.89
CA THR A 39 12.81 -5.58 -5.11
C THR A 39 11.57 -5.52 -6.00
N MET A 40 10.56 -4.71 -5.64
CA MET A 40 9.33 -4.57 -6.42
C MET A 40 9.38 -3.33 -7.30
N SER A 41 8.97 -3.47 -8.56
CA SER A 41 8.75 -2.37 -9.49
C SER A 41 7.64 -2.76 -10.45
N HIS A 42 6.43 -2.26 -10.22
CA HIS A 42 5.25 -2.56 -11.03
C HIS A 42 4.22 -1.42 -10.92
N PRO A 43 3.56 -0.99 -12.01
CA PRO A 43 2.63 0.15 -11.99
C PRO A 43 1.37 -0.02 -11.13
N ASN A 44 1.09 -1.23 -10.61
CA ASN A 44 0.01 -1.53 -9.66
C ASN A 44 0.52 -1.95 -8.26
N ILE A 45 1.79 -1.67 -7.92
CA ILE A 45 2.39 -1.90 -6.60
C ILE A 45 2.99 -0.58 -6.11
N VAL A 46 2.81 -0.27 -4.82
CA VAL A 46 3.29 0.96 -4.19
C VAL A 46 4.82 1.04 -4.30
N GLN A 47 5.31 2.14 -4.84
CA GLN A 47 6.73 2.36 -5.05
C GLN A 47 7.45 2.56 -3.71
N PHE A 48 8.34 1.62 -3.41
CA PHE A 48 9.33 1.78 -2.35
C PHE A 48 10.38 2.81 -2.77
N ILE A 49 10.65 3.80 -1.92
CA ILE A 49 11.62 4.88 -2.17
C ILE A 49 12.91 4.62 -1.37
N GLY A 50 12.80 4.18 -0.12
CA GLY A 50 13.97 3.92 0.71
C GLY A 50 13.68 3.67 2.18
N VAL A 51 14.74 3.67 2.98
CA VAL A 51 14.71 3.49 4.44
C VAL A 51 15.27 4.71 5.16
N VAL A 52 14.73 5.00 6.33
CA VAL A 52 15.29 5.98 7.28
C VAL A 52 15.33 5.35 8.67
N SER A 53 16.40 5.59 9.41
CA SER A 53 16.52 5.20 10.82
C SER A 53 16.87 6.45 11.63
N ASN A 54 16.06 6.77 12.63
CA ASN A 54 16.34 7.83 13.59
C ASN A 54 16.56 7.24 15.00
N SER A 55 17.55 7.74 15.72
CA SER A 55 17.93 7.27 17.06
C SER A 55 16.84 7.61 18.09
N GLY A 56 15.86 6.72 18.23
CA GLY A 56 14.75 6.83 19.20
C GLY A 56 13.36 6.57 18.61
N GLU A 57 13.18 6.69 17.29
CA GLU A 57 11.85 6.58 16.65
C GLU A 57 11.62 5.25 15.92
N GLY A 58 12.66 4.42 15.79
CA GLY A 58 12.61 3.12 15.14
C GLY A 58 13.03 3.16 13.68
N PHE A 59 12.53 2.20 12.90
CA PHE A 59 12.87 2.05 11.49
C PHE A 59 11.70 2.48 10.61
N CYS A 60 11.99 3.27 9.59
CA CYS A 60 10.99 3.89 8.73
C CYS A 60 11.15 3.43 7.29
N SER A 61 10.08 2.94 6.68
CA SER A 61 9.98 2.75 5.22
C SER A 61 9.41 4.01 4.60
N VAL A 62 10.07 4.54 3.56
CA VAL A 62 9.60 5.66 2.75
C VAL A 62 9.07 5.12 1.43
N MET A 63 7.85 5.52 1.08
CA MET A 63 7.11 5.06 -0.09
C MET A 63 6.42 6.24 -0.77
N GLU A 64 5.96 6.07 -2.01
CA GLU A 64 5.07 7.07 -2.63
C GLU A 64 3.82 7.28 -1.77
N LEU A 65 3.28 8.50 -1.77
CA LEU A 65 1.97 8.76 -1.16
C LEU A 65 0.87 8.51 -2.19
N MET A 66 -0.13 7.72 -1.84
CA MET A 66 -1.35 7.54 -2.61
C MET A 66 -2.40 8.63 -2.23
N ASP A 67 -3.26 9.03 -3.17
CA ASP A 67 -4.23 10.12 -3.01
C ASP A 67 -5.69 9.69 -2.76
N GLY A 68 -6.28 10.04 -1.59
CA GLY A 68 -7.74 10.03 -1.28
C GLY A 68 -8.19 9.29 0.01
N ASP A 69 -8.71 8.03 -0.04
CA ASP A 69 -9.25 7.17 1.06
C ASP A 69 -9.10 5.66 0.67
N ASP A 70 -8.76 4.69 1.53
CA ASP A 70 -8.43 3.29 1.11
C ASP A 70 -9.61 2.46 0.53
N LEU A 71 -9.39 1.21 0.10
CA LEU A 71 -10.44 0.38 -0.52
C LEU A 71 -11.60 0.13 0.45
N ARG A 72 -11.32 0.01 1.76
CA ARG A 72 -12.36 -0.04 2.80
C ARG A 72 -13.17 1.26 2.83
N GLY A 73 -12.51 2.42 2.87
CA GLY A 73 -13.18 3.72 2.80
C GLY A 73 -13.99 3.94 1.51
N LEU A 74 -13.57 3.38 0.38
CA LEU A 74 -14.36 3.38 -0.86
C LEU A 74 -15.61 2.50 -0.72
N MET A 75 -15.50 1.32 -0.11
CA MET A 75 -16.64 0.42 0.13
C MET A 75 -17.65 1.03 1.12
N ASP A 76 -17.17 1.61 2.22
CA ASP A 76 -18.01 2.30 3.20
C ASP A 76 -18.74 3.48 2.53
N ASN A 77 -18.03 4.28 1.71
CA ASN A 77 -18.63 5.39 0.95
C ASN A 77 -19.66 4.93 -0.10
N TYR A 78 -19.45 3.79 -0.77
CA TYR A 78 -20.43 3.18 -1.67
C TYR A 78 -21.69 2.73 -0.91
N GLN A 79 -21.54 2.23 0.32
CA GLN A 79 -22.67 1.85 1.17
C GLN A 79 -23.46 3.07 1.63
N GLU A 80 -22.79 4.12 2.12
CA GLU A 80 -23.42 5.38 2.55
C GLU A 80 -24.24 6.05 1.42
N ASN A 81 -23.67 6.10 0.22
CA ASN A 81 -24.29 6.75 -0.94
C ASN A 81 -25.23 5.82 -1.73
N HIS A 82 -25.60 4.66 -1.17
CA HIS A 82 -26.53 3.70 -1.78
C HIS A 82 -26.13 3.32 -3.23
N HIS A 83 -24.83 3.19 -3.47
CA HIS A 83 -24.28 2.95 -4.80
C HIS A 83 -24.77 1.60 -5.35
N PRO A 84 -25.12 1.49 -6.65
CA PRO A 84 -25.75 0.28 -7.18
C PRO A 84 -24.97 -1.02 -6.90
N PRO A 85 -25.67 -2.10 -6.53
CA PRO A 85 -25.07 -3.43 -6.35
C PRO A 85 -24.60 -4.00 -7.70
N GLY A 86 -23.66 -4.94 -7.64
CA GLY A 86 -23.05 -5.56 -8.82
C GLY A 86 -21.71 -4.93 -9.24
N PHE A 87 -21.21 -5.32 -10.41
CA PHE A 87 -19.91 -4.91 -10.93
C PHE A 87 -20.03 -3.75 -11.92
N ASP A 88 -19.79 -2.53 -11.45
CA ASP A 88 -19.53 -1.38 -12.31
C ASP A 88 -18.09 -1.37 -12.84
N PHE A 89 -17.83 -0.45 -13.78
CA PHE A 89 -16.52 -0.28 -14.41
C PHE A 89 -15.41 0.02 -13.39
N THR A 90 -15.71 0.74 -12.30
CA THR A 90 -14.72 1.06 -11.26
C THR A 90 -14.32 -0.20 -10.50
N LYS A 91 -15.28 -1.03 -10.06
CA LYS A 91 -15.01 -2.32 -9.41
C LYS A 91 -14.23 -3.28 -10.32
N ILE A 92 -14.53 -3.32 -11.62
CA ILE A 92 -13.77 -4.10 -12.60
C ILE A 92 -12.33 -3.59 -12.75
N LYS A 93 -12.14 -2.26 -12.84
CA LYS A 93 -10.81 -1.61 -12.90
C LYS A 93 -10.00 -1.87 -11.63
N ILE A 94 -10.62 -1.87 -10.44
CA ILE A 94 -10.01 -2.26 -9.17
C ILE A 94 -9.50 -3.71 -9.27
N ALA A 95 -10.38 -4.65 -9.60
CA ALA A 95 -10.04 -6.07 -9.68
C ALA A 95 -8.90 -6.34 -10.70
N PHE A 96 -8.95 -5.70 -11.87
CA PHE A 96 -7.92 -5.82 -12.91
C PHE A 96 -6.53 -5.33 -12.45
N HIS A 97 -6.48 -4.25 -11.67
CA HIS A 97 -5.20 -3.75 -11.14
C HIS A 97 -4.66 -4.63 -10.01
N VAL A 98 -5.52 -5.19 -9.15
CA VAL A 98 -5.14 -6.22 -8.17
C VAL A 98 -4.55 -7.45 -8.86
N THR A 99 -5.21 -7.98 -9.90
CA THR A 99 -4.75 -9.20 -10.58
C THR A 99 -3.45 -8.98 -11.35
N ARG A 100 -3.22 -7.80 -11.94
CA ARG A 100 -1.90 -7.46 -12.53
C ARG A 100 -0.80 -7.44 -11.47
N ALA A 101 -1.04 -6.82 -10.32
CA ALA A 101 -0.06 -6.76 -9.23
C ALA A 101 0.27 -8.16 -8.67
N LEU A 102 -0.74 -9.00 -8.47
CA LEU A 102 -0.56 -10.40 -8.04
C LEU A 102 0.13 -11.25 -9.12
N SER A 103 -0.22 -11.07 -10.39
CA SER A 103 0.44 -11.77 -11.50
C SER A 103 1.93 -11.45 -11.54
N TYR A 104 2.32 -10.19 -11.35
CA TYR A 104 3.72 -9.79 -11.23
C TYR A 104 4.41 -10.45 -10.03
N LEU A 105 3.80 -10.46 -8.84
CA LEU A 105 4.40 -11.09 -7.65
C LEU A 105 4.59 -12.60 -7.80
N HIS A 106 3.65 -13.27 -8.44
CA HIS A 106 3.67 -14.73 -8.63
C HIS A 106 4.58 -15.15 -9.80
N SER A 107 4.85 -14.27 -10.76
CA SER A 107 5.76 -14.55 -11.89
C SER A 107 7.26 -14.40 -11.57
N ARG A 108 7.62 -14.10 -10.32
CA ARG A 108 9.01 -13.94 -9.88
C ARG A 108 9.68 -15.31 -9.69
N GLU A 109 10.99 -15.36 -9.91
CA GLU A 109 11.84 -16.54 -9.73
C GLU A 109 11.64 -17.22 -8.35
N VAL A 110 11.52 -16.41 -7.30
CA VAL A 110 10.95 -16.82 -6.02
C VAL A 110 9.57 -16.16 -5.89
N PRO A 111 8.47 -16.90 -6.03
CA PRO A 111 7.11 -16.34 -5.97
C PRO A 111 6.82 -15.67 -4.63
N VAL A 112 6.34 -14.43 -4.69
CA VAL A 112 5.99 -13.65 -3.49
C VAL A 112 4.51 -13.83 -3.18
N ILE A 113 4.21 -14.61 -2.15
CA ILE A 113 2.85 -14.72 -1.62
C ILE A 113 2.58 -13.50 -0.75
N HIS A 114 1.65 -12.62 -1.15
CA HIS A 114 1.33 -11.39 -0.40
C HIS A 114 0.86 -11.68 1.04
N ARG A 115 0.18 -12.82 1.26
CA ARG A 115 -0.36 -13.34 2.53
C ARG A 115 -1.39 -12.47 3.25
N ASP A 116 -1.55 -11.22 2.87
CA ASP A 116 -2.31 -10.22 3.62
C ASP A 116 -3.17 -9.32 2.73
N LEU A 117 -3.74 -9.90 1.67
CA LEU A 117 -4.63 -9.20 0.74
C LEU A 117 -6.04 -9.06 1.36
N ASN A 118 -6.34 -7.89 1.91
CA ASN A 118 -7.66 -7.52 2.42
C ASN A 118 -8.01 -6.07 2.03
N ALA A 119 -9.27 -5.67 2.20
CA ALA A 119 -9.71 -4.30 1.90
C ALA A 119 -9.12 -3.24 2.85
N GLU A 120 -8.55 -3.65 3.98
CA GLU A 120 -8.01 -2.81 5.06
C GLU A 120 -6.49 -2.99 5.21
N ARG A 121 -5.63 -2.19 4.57
CA ARG A 121 -4.20 -2.20 4.94
C ARG A 121 -3.37 -0.92 4.83
N SER A 122 -2.82 -0.58 6.00
CA SER A 122 -1.49 0.01 6.35
C SER A 122 -0.70 1.00 5.47
N ALA A 123 -1.21 1.53 4.37
CA ALA A 123 -0.69 2.77 3.77
C ALA A 123 -1.84 3.53 3.11
N GLY A 124 -1.97 4.82 3.41
CA GLY A 124 -3.22 5.51 3.17
C GLY A 124 -3.51 5.83 1.70
N ARG A 125 -4.80 5.67 1.35
CA ARG A 125 -5.60 6.66 0.60
C ARG A 125 -5.64 6.55 -0.97
N LYS A 126 -6.71 5.88 -1.48
CA LYS A 126 -7.45 5.78 -2.80
C LYS A 126 -7.02 5.10 -4.10
N VAL A 127 -8.13 4.76 -4.75
CA VAL A 127 -8.48 4.38 -6.11
C VAL A 127 -8.76 5.64 -6.96
N ASP A 128 -7.73 6.33 -7.44
CA ASP A 128 -7.77 6.99 -8.77
C ASP A 128 -6.39 6.87 -9.45
N GLY A 129 -5.90 5.62 -9.45
CA GLY A 129 -4.51 5.27 -9.78
C GLY A 129 -4.15 3.83 -9.40
N LEU A 130 -4.87 3.25 -8.43
CA LEU A 130 -4.96 1.80 -8.18
C LEU A 130 -3.62 1.04 -8.22
N ARG A 131 -2.84 1.28 -7.17
CA ARG A 131 -1.80 0.36 -6.72
C ARG A 131 -2.36 -0.41 -5.53
N CYS A 132 -2.17 -1.71 -5.51
CA CYS A 132 -3.01 -2.64 -4.73
C CYS A 132 -2.26 -3.39 -3.63
N LEU A 133 -0.93 -3.26 -3.61
CA LEU A 133 0.04 -3.96 -2.75
C LEU A 133 1.14 -2.96 -2.39
#